data_AF-A0A4R6IY74-F1
#
_entry.id   AF-A0A4R6IY74-F1
#
_cell.length_a   1.000
_cell.length_b   1.000
_cell.length_c   1.000
_cell.angle_alpha   90.00
_cell.angle_beta   90.00
_cell.angle_gamma   90.00
#
_symmetry.space_group_name_H-M   'P 1'
#
loop_
_entity.id
_entity.type
_entity.pdbx_description
1 polymer ?
#
loop_
_entity_poly.entity_id
_entity_poly.type
_entity_poly.pdbx_seq_one_letter_code
_entity_poly.pdbx_strand_id
1 'polypeptide(L)'
;MTVTSIIPTRPVSGLQDPLIPIETHRPTIDPGKRHNAASGVEEAIARAASTADYDAWLDHTASAGGCVRPIQLRGEAHIVSERTGRIISTRHTDDMPDGVIYKACGNRRAAVCPSCAEVYRGDTYQLVLAGLQGGKGIPATVAQHPCAFVTFTAPSFGPVHSARKHRGRDGQLRNQTCRPRRKPDPCPHGIDLRCHQVHHDGEKILGTPLCLDCYDHDHQVVWNALSGELWRRTMERAKDTLRRWANKHGIAVKVSYGKVAEMQARGVAHFHALMRLDGVDPLEPHQPAVPHLTADFALLAAAIRRAVETTRFRSLPNTGNLGSGAVRLGCGEGWSGQVPIG
;
A
#
# COMPACT_ATOMS: atom_id res chain seq x y z
N MET A 1 4.75 35.36 -24.88
CA MET A 1 3.55 36.22 -24.77
C MET A 1 2.34 35.31 -24.67
N THR A 2 1.80 35.16 -23.47
CA THR A 2 0.56 34.40 -23.24
C THR A 2 -0.25 35.23 -22.27
N VAL A 3 -1.34 35.79 -22.77
CA VAL A 3 -2.30 36.62 -22.05
C VAL A 3 -3.32 35.69 -21.41
N THR A 4 -3.54 35.80 -20.10
CA THR A 4 -4.65 35.11 -19.42
C THR A 4 -5.61 36.16 -18.87
N SER A 5 -6.84 36.12 -19.37
CA SER A 5 -7.95 37.02 -19.06
C SER A 5 -8.40 36.88 -17.60
N ILE A 6 -8.57 38.01 -16.91
CA ILE A 6 -9.18 38.10 -15.58
C ILE A 6 -10.65 38.51 -15.77
N ILE A 7 -11.58 37.66 -15.36
CA ILE A 7 -13.00 38.04 -15.20
C ILE A 7 -13.17 38.56 -13.76
N PRO A 8 -13.64 39.81 -13.54
CA PRO A 8 -13.85 40.31 -12.19
C PRO A 8 -15.22 39.84 -11.66
N THR A 9 -15.22 39.02 -10.62
CA THR A 9 -16.41 38.75 -9.81
C THR A 9 -16.61 39.90 -8.83
N ARG A 10 -17.81 40.52 -8.82
CA ARG A 10 -18.20 41.59 -7.87
C ARG A 10 -18.00 41.15 -6.41
N PRO A 11 -17.61 42.06 -5.50
CA PRO A 11 -17.47 41.75 -4.08
C PRO A 11 -18.84 41.51 -3.42
N VAL A 12 -18.89 40.51 -2.55
CA VAL A 12 -19.99 40.33 -1.60
C VAL A 12 -19.89 41.46 -0.57
N SER A 13 -20.97 42.22 -0.43
CA SER A 13 -21.06 43.35 0.51
C SER A 13 -20.93 42.85 1.95
N GLY A 14 -19.89 43.27 2.68
CA GLY A 14 -19.78 43.05 4.12
C GLY A 14 -18.38 42.93 4.75
N LEU A 15 -17.29 42.85 3.99
CA LEU A 15 -15.93 42.87 4.54
C LEU A 15 -15.29 44.25 4.36
N GLN A 16 -14.91 44.91 5.46
CA GLN A 16 -14.15 46.17 5.46
C GLN A 16 -12.63 45.98 5.34
N ASP A 17 -12.14 44.74 5.24
CA ASP A 17 -10.73 44.45 4.95
C ASP A 17 -10.57 43.65 3.65
N PRO A 18 -9.58 43.97 2.80
CA PRO A 18 -9.31 43.21 1.59
C PRO A 18 -8.92 41.77 1.95
N LEU A 19 -9.61 40.80 1.33
CA LEU A 19 -9.18 39.40 1.34
C LEU A 19 -7.81 39.31 0.67
N ILE A 20 -6.76 39.05 1.46
CA ILE A 20 -5.44 38.70 0.91
C ILE A 20 -5.59 37.31 0.31
N PRO A 21 -5.49 37.15 -1.03
CA PRO A 21 -5.50 35.82 -1.63
C PRO A 21 -4.25 35.09 -1.13
N ILE A 22 -4.42 33.89 -0.58
CA ILE A 22 -3.31 32.97 -0.39
C ILE A 22 -2.80 32.66 -1.80
N GLU A 23 -1.76 33.36 -2.25
CA GLU A 23 -1.07 33.01 -3.48
C GLU A 23 -0.74 31.51 -3.42
N THR A 24 -0.93 30.82 -4.53
CA THR A 24 -0.60 29.40 -4.67
C THR A 24 0.90 29.21 -4.46
N HIS A 25 1.33 29.08 -3.20
CA HIS A 25 2.69 28.74 -2.86
C HIS A 25 2.95 27.31 -3.35
N ARG A 26 3.69 27.19 -4.45
CA ARG A 26 4.23 25.91 -4.89
C ARG A 26 5.45 25.62 -4.00
N PRO A 27 5.42 24.56 -3.17
CA PRO A 27 6.59 24.20 -2.40
C PRO A 27 7.73 23.84 -3.35
N THR A 28 8.81 24.60 -3.30
CA THR A 28 10.08 24.22 -3.94
C THR A 28 10.72 23.14 -3.08
N ILE A 29 10.79 21.91 -3.61
CA ILE A 29 11.60 20.85 -3.01
C ILE A 29 13.05 21.15 -3.37
N ASP A 30 13.81 21.72 -2.46
CA ASP A 30 15.27 21.78 -2.58
C ASP A 30 15.83 20.35 -2.37
N PRO A 31 16.48 19.75 -3.37
CA PRO A 31 17.09 18.43 -3.20
C PRO A 31 18.27 18.44 -2.22
N GLY A 32 18.82 19.62 -1.88
CA GLY A 32 19.86 19.88 -0.88
C GLY A 32 21.13 19.05 -1.04
N LYS A 33 22.30 19.68 -1.26
CA LYS A 33 23.59 18.96 -1.14
C LYS A 33 23.78 18.48 0.30
N ARG A 34 23.41 17.24 0.57
CA ARG A 34 23.47 16.57 1.88
C ARG A 34 24.91 16.52 2.36
N HIS A 35 25.25 17.38 3.31
CA HIS A 35 26.35 17.10 4.22
C HIS A 35 25.75 16.36 5.40
N ASN A 36 26.02 15.06 5.50
CA ASN A 36 25.89 14.37 6.79
C ASN A 36 27.12 14.79 7.60
N ALA A 37 27.08 15.96 8.22
CA ALA A 37 28.12 16.39 9.13
C ALA A 37 27.84 15.73 10.49
N ALA A 38 28.81 14.94 10.95
CA ALA A 38 28.80 14.17 12.21
C ALA A 38 27.77 13.04 12.32
N SER A 39 28.14 11.98 13.02
CA SER A 39 27.16 10.97 13.42
C SER A 39 26.08 11.68 14.24
N GLY A 40 24.79 11.42 14.00
CA GLY A 40 23.71 12.10 14.75
C GLY A 40 23.82 11.94 16.29
N VAL A 41 24.68 11.02 16.74
CA VAL A 41 25.07 10.81 18.14
C VAL A 41 26.03 11.89 18.65
N GLU A 42 27.05 12.30 17.88
CA GLU A 42 28.00 13.35 18.28
C GLU A 42 27.33 14.74 18.38
N GLU A 43 26.46 15.06 17.42
CA GLU A 43 25.65 16.28 17.49
C GLU A 43 24.65 16.24 18.67
N ALA A 44 24.01 15.10 18.92
CA ALA A 44 23.12 14.95 20.06
C ALA A 44 23.88 15.06 21.40
N ILE A 45 25.10 14.52 21.49
CA ILE A 45 25.98 14.66 22.65
C ILE A 45 26.41 16.12 22.85
N ALA A 46 26.79 16.81 21.77
CA ALA A 46 27.17 18.22 21.83
C ALA A 46 26.01 19.12 22.29
N ARG A 47 24.79 18.87 21.79
CA ARG A 47 23.56 19.59 22.21
C ARG A 47 23.10 19.21 23.62
N ALA A 48 23.28 17.95 24.04
CA ALA A 48 22.98 17.50 25.40
C ALA A 48 23.96 18.05 26.44
N ALA A 49 25.20 18.36 26.04
CA ALA A 49 26.21 18.96 26.91
C ALA A 49 25.91 20.44 27.26
N SER A 50 25.11 21.15 26.45
CA SER A 50 24.55 22.47 26.78
C SER A 50 23.15 22.32 27.37
N THR A 51 23.08 22.17 28.69
CA THR A 51 21.85 21.89 29.45
C THR A 51 20.69 22.88 29.27
N ALA A 52 20.94 24.09 28.74
CA ALA A 52 19.90 25.08 28.47
C ALA A 52 19.08 24.80 27.18
N ASP A 53 19.65 24.07 26.22
CA ASP A 53 19.05 23.86 24.89
C ASP A 53 18.56 22.44 24.65
N TYR A 54 18.85 21.50 25.55
CA TYR A 54 18.51 20.09 25.36
C TYR A 54 17.00 19.82 25.37
N ASP A 55 16.25 20.36 26.34
CA ASP A 55 14.79 20.15 26.41
C ASP A 55 14.07 20.85 25.24
N ALA A 56 14.49 22.08 24.90
CA ALA A 56 13.97 22.80 23.75
C ALA A 56 14.25 22.07 22.42
N TRP A 57 15.42 21.46 22.28
CA TRP A 57 15.79 20.63 21.14
C TRP A 57 15.04 19.28 21.12
N LEU A 58 14.82 18.64 22.28
CA LEU A 58 14.02 17.43 22.38
C LEU A 58 12.57 17.70 21.96
N ASP A 59 11.95 18.75 22.47
CA ASP A 59 10.59 19.16 22.09
C ASP A 59 10.52 19.48 20.59
N HIS A 60 11.56 20.12 20.06
CA HIS A 60 11.68 20.42 18.65
C HIS A 60 11.71 19.17 17.76
N THR A 61 12.54 18.19 18.14
CA THR A 61 12.73 16.95 17.37
C THR A 61 11.65 15.89 17.62
N ALA A 62 10.88 16.00 18.71
CA ALA A 62 9.80 15.08 19.06
C ALA A 62 8.76 14.93 17.93
N SER A 63 8.50 16.01 17.18
CA SER A 63 7.62 16.02 16.00
C SER A 63 8.04 15.05 14.88
N ALA A 64 9.32 14.67 14.83
CA ALA A 64 9.85 13.67 13.91
C ALA A 64 9.62 12.23 14.37
N GLY A 65 9.30 12.01 15.66
CA GLY A 65 9.03 10.68 16.23
C GLY A 65 10.18 9.68 16.09
N GLY A 66 11.44 10.15 16.13
CA GLY A 66 12.62 9.28 15.92
C GLY A 66 12.85 8.87 14.46
N CYS A 67 12.26 9.58 13.50
CA CYS A 67 12.52 9.37 12.08
C CYS A 67 14.01 9.56 11.78
N VAL A 68 14.64 8.57 11.12
CA VAL A 68 16.07 8.61 10.75
C VAL A 68 16.36 9.51 9.54
N ARG A 69 15.31 9.95 8.83
CA ARG A 69 15.40 10.78 7.62
C ARG A 69 14.21 11.76 7.57
N PRO A 70 14.05 12.66 8.55
CA PRO A 70 12.89 13.55 8.60
C PRO A 70 12.88 14.49 7.40
N ILE A 71 11.68 14.88 6.99
CA ILE A 71 11.47 15.98 6.05
C ILE A 71 11.69 17.28 6.83
N GLN A 72 12.54 18.16 6.32
CA GLN A 72 12.80 19.47 6.89
C GLN A 72 11.92 20.51 6.20
N LEU A 73 11.12 21.22 6.97
CA LEU A 73 10.23 22.28 6.48
C LEU A 73 10.75 23.64 6.96
N ARG A 74 10.80 24.63 6.07
CA ARG A 74 11.13 26.03 6.38
C ARG A 74 9.95 26.92 5.99
N GLY A 75 9.65 27.93 6.80
CA GLY A 75 8.61 28.91 6.53
C GLY A 75 7.85 29.33 7.78
N GLU A 76 6.56 29.63 7.61
CA GLU A 76 5.68 30.09 8.68
C GLU A 76 4.58 29.06 8.97
N ALA A 77 4.31 28.83 10.25
CA ALA A 77 3.19 28.04 10.72
C ALA A 77 2.15 28.98 11.35
N HIS A 78 0.95 29.01 10.78
CA HIS A 78 -0.16 29.81 11.29
C HIS A 78 -1.18 28.92 12.00
N ILE A 79 -1.61 29.31 13.20
CA ILE A 79 -2.81 28.76 13.83
C ILE A 79 -3.97 29.65 13.42
N VAL A 80 -4.98 29.09 12.76
CA VAL A 80 -6.13 29.84 12.25
C VAL A 80 -7.40 29.43 13.00
N SER A 81 -8.21 30.43 13.37
CA SER A 81 -9.52 30.21 13.98
C SER A 81 -10.49 29.61 12.96
N GLU A 82 -10.97 28.39 13.20
CA GLU A 82 -11.93 27.72 12.30
C GLU A 82 -13.25 28.51 12.16
N ARG A 83 -13.68 29.20 13.23
CA ARG A 83 -14.93 29.98 13.24
C ARG A 83 -14.83 31.30 12.48
N THR A 84 -13.65 31.93 12.46
CA THR A 84 -13.50 33.32 11.97
C THR A 84 -12.52 33.49 10.82
N GLY A 85 -11.71 32.48 10.51
CA GLY A 85 -10.65 32.55 9.50
C GLY A 85 -9.46 33.44 9.89
N ARG A 86 -9.44 34.03 11.09
CA ARG A 86 -8.35 34.90 11.54
C ARG A 86 -7.16 34.08 12.04
N ILE A 87 -5.96 34.54 11.72
CA ILE A 87 -4.72 34.01 12.29
C ILE A 87 -4.69 34.36 13.79
N ILE A 88 -4.61 33.33 14.63
CA ILE A 88 -4.50 33.41 16.09
C ILE A 88 -3.03 33.56 16.49
N SER A 89 -2.13 32.86 15.80
CA SER A 89 -0.69 32.99 16.00
C SER A 89 0.09 32.59 14.75
N THR A 90 1.27 33.17 14.60
CA THR A 90 2.26 32.83 13.58
C THR A 90 3.55 32.41 14.27
N ARG A 91 4.18 31.36 13.77
CA ARG A 91 5.50 30.92 14.21
C ARG A 91 6.41 30.80 12.98
N HIS A 92 7.51 31.56 12.96
CA HIS A 92 8.52 31.45 11.91
C HIS A 92 9.50 30.33 12.26
N THR A 93 9.96 29.57 11.27
CA THR A 93 10.95 28.52 11.53
C THR A 93 12.32 29.07 11.93
N ASP A 94 12.64 30.31 11.55
CA ASP A 94 13.92 30.96 11.91
C ASP A 94 14.08 31.16 13.43
N ASP A 95 12.97 31.17 14.17
CA ASP A 95 12.96 31.25 15.64
C ASP A 95 13.07 29.86 16.31
N MET A 96 13.26 28.79 15.53
CA MET A 96 13.40 27.42 16.04
C MET A 96 14.88 27.02 16.17
N PRO A 97 15.22 26.09 17.10
CA PRO A 97 16.61 25.68 17.36
C PRO A 97 17.46 25.33 16.14
N ASP A 98 16.86 24.71 15.10
CA ASP A 98 17.56 24.35 13.85
C ASP A 98 17.05 25.12 12.61
N GLY A 99 16.21 26.13 12.80
CA GLY A 99 15.65 26.91 11.70
C GLY A 99 14.63 26.14 10.83
N VAL A 100 14.17 24.95 11.25
CA VAL A 100 13.34 24.02 10.47
C VAL A 100 12.30 23.30 11.33
N ILE A 101 11.16 22.88 10.78
CA ILE A 101 10.29 21.88 11.42
C ILE A 101 10.66 20.50 10.89
N TYR A 102 10.87 19.53 11.79
CA TYR A 102 11.05 18.14 11.39
C TYR A 102 9.70 17.43 11.28
N LYS A 103 9.43 16.85 10.11
CA LYS A 103 8.29 15.96 9.89
C LYS A 103 8.77 14.55 9.62
N ALA A 104 8.19 13.57 10.32
CA ALA A 104 8.44 12.16 10.05
C ALA A 104 8.22 11.84 8.56
N CYS A 105 9.15 11.12 7.92
CA CYS A 105 9.11 10.87 6.47
C CYS A 105 7.94 9.97 6.01
N GLY A 106 7.25 9.31 6.93
CA GLY A 106 6.14 8.39 6.62
C GLY A 106 6.55 7.16 5.80
N ASN A 107 7.85 6.88 5.67
CA ASN A 107 8.31 5.75 4.86
C ASN A 107 8.00 4.44 5.59
N ARG A 108 7.11 3.65 5.00
CA ARG A 108 6.67 2.34 5.52
C ARG A 108 7.71 1.22 5.43
N ARG A 109 8.86 1.44 4.79
CA ARG A 109 9.90 0.41 4.64
C ARG A 109 10.86 0.48 5.82
N ALA A 110 10.86 -0.56 6.67
CA ALA A 110 11.76 -0.65 7.82
C ALA A 110 13.24 -0.51 7.43
N ALA A 111 13.64 -1.04 6.27
CA ALA A 111 15.00 -0.90 5.74
C ALA A 111 15.39 0.55 5.39
N VAL A 112 14.42 1.46 5.22
CA VAL A 112 14.67 2.89 4.93
C VAL A 112 14.47 3.76 6.16
N CYS A 113 13.45 3.48 6.98
CA CYS A 113 13.18 4.18 8.23
C CYS A 113 12.49 3.23 9.23
N PRO A 114 13.22 2.63 10.19
CA PRO A 114 12.64 1.71 11.17
C PRO A 114 11.53 2.34 12.02
N SER A 115 11.74 3.55 12.56
CA SER A 115 10.75 4.24 13.40
C SER A 115 9.42 4.50 12.67
N CYS A 116 9.45 5.13 11.49
CA CYS A 116 8.21 5.41 10.75
C CYS A 116 7.50 4.14 10.30
N ALA A 117 8.25 3.09 9.95
CA ALA A 117 7.68 1.80 9.59
C ALA A 117 6.99 1.12 10.79
N GLU A 118 7.54 1.27 12.00
CA GLU A 118 6.95 0.73 13.22
C GLU A 118 5.61 1.40 13.55
N VAL A 119 5.58 2.74 13.53
CA VAL A 119 4.34 3.51 13.74
C VAL A 119 3.28 3.10 12.74
N TYR A 120 3.63 3.06 11.45
CA TYR A 120 2.72 2.61 10.40
C TYR A 120 2.20 1.18 10.64
N ARG A 121 3.07 0.26 11.08
CA ARG A 121 2.69 -1.12 11.39
C ARG A 121 1.71 -1.18 12.55
N GLY A 122 1.96 -0.44 13.62
CA GLY A 122 1.06 -0.34 14.77
C GLY A 122 -0.30 0.23 14.41
N ASP A 123 -0.33 1.33 13.67
CA ASP A 123 -1.57 1.97 13.20
C ASP A 123 -2.37 1.03 12.29
N THR A 124 -1.69 0.39 11.33
CA THR A 124 -2.32 -0.57 10.41
C THR A 124 -2.87 -1.77 11.17
N TYR A 125 -2.13 -2.30 12.15
CA TYR A 125 -2.59 -3.40 13.00
C TYR A 125 -3.88 -3.02 13.72
N GLN A 126 -3.94 -1.84 14.34
CA GLN A 126 -5.13 -1.38 15.04
C GLN A 126 -6.32 -1.14 14.11
N LEU A 127 -6.10 -0.65 12.89
CA LEU A 127 -7.15 -0.50 11.88
C LEU A 127 -7.72 -1.86 11.45
N VAL A 128 -6.86 -2.84 11.18
CA VAL A 128 -7.27 -4.20 10.82
C VAL A 128 -8.01 -4.86 11.98
N LEU A 129 -7.49 -4.76 13.20
CA LEU A 129 -8.08 -5.34 14.40
C LEU A 129 -9.48 -4.76 14.68
N ALA A 130 -9.60 -3.43 14.68
CA ALA A 130 -10.90 -2.77 14.86
C ALA A 130 -11.89 -3.13 13.75
N GLY A 131 -11.40 -3.32 12.52
CA GLY A 131 -12.20 -3.83 11.43
C GLY A 131 -12.73 -5.24 11.70
N LEU A 132 -11.93 -6.14 12.28
CA LEU A 132 -12.32 -7.55 12.46
C LEU A 132 -13.06 -7.84 13.76
N GLN A 133 -12.83 -7.07 14.83
CA GLN A 133 -13.37 -7.35 16.17
C GLN A 133 -14.26 -6.23 16.73
N GLY A 134 -14.34 -5.09 16.04
CA GLY A 134 -14.94 -3.87 16.56
C GLY A 134 -13.96 -3.03 17.38
N GLY A 135 -14.41 -1.84 17.80
CA GLY A 135 -13.60 -0.81 18.47
C GLY A 135 -13.36 0.42 17.60
N LYS A 136 -12.89 1.52 18.19
CA LYS A 136 -12.67 2.81 17.51
C LYS A 136 -13.87 3.30 16.66
N GLY A 137 -15.09 3.12 17.18
CA GLY A 137 -16.33 3.48 16.49
C GLY A 137 -16.91 2.39 15.58
N ILE A 138 -16.28 1.22 15.48
CA ILE A 138 -16.81 0.05 14.77
C ILE A 138 -17.56 -0.86 15.75
N PRO A 139 -18.81 -1.28 15.47
CA PRO A 139 -19.56 -2.22 16.31
C PRO A 139 -18.85 -3.58 16.48
N ALA A 140 -19.00 -4.21 17.64
CA ALA A 140 -18.42 -5.53 17.93
C ALA A 140 -19.03 -6.67 17.08
N THR A 141 -20.22 -6.45 16.50
CA THR A 141 -20.91 -7.43 15.64
C THR A 141 -20.10 -7.81 14.39
N VAL A 142 -19.17 -6.95 13.94
CA VAL A 142 -18.31 -7.23 12.77
C VAL A 142 -17.49 -8.52 12.91
N ALA A 143 -17.25 -8.97 14.15
CA ALA A 143 -16.59 -10.26 14.43
C ALA A 143 -17.37 -11.47 13.91
N GLN A 144 -18.67 -11.33 13.71
CA GLN A 144 -19.57 -12.38 13.22
C GLN A 144 -19.91 -12.25 11.74
N HIS A 145 -19.50 -11.15 11.09
CA HIS A 145 -19.83 -10.93 9.69
C HIS A 145 -18.97 -11.83 8.80
N PRO A 146 -19.46 -12.27 7.63
CA PRO A 146 -18.69 -13.10 6.71
C PRO A 146 -17.40 -12.40 6.28
N CYS A 147 -16.26 -13.06 6.51
CA CYS A 147 -14.95 -12.52 6.23
C CYS A 147 -14.08 -13.55 5.51
N ALA A 148 -13.36 -13.10 4.49
CA ALA A 148 -12.44 -13.92 3.70
C ALA A 148 -11.04 -13.31 3.74
N PHE A 149 -10.04 -14.14 4.05
CA PHE A 149 -8.64 -13.80 3.80
C PHE A 149 -8.24 -14.36 2.42
N VAL A 150 -8.01 -13.48 1.45
CA VAL A 150 -7.80 -13.86 0.06
C VAL A 150 -6.40 -13.48 -0.39
N THR A 151 -5.72 -14.42 -1.03
CA THR A 151 -4.43 -14.15 -1.67
C THR A 151 -4.59 -14.13 -3.19
N PHE A 152 -4.22 -13.01 -3.81
CA PHE A 152 -4.19 -12.81 -5.25
C PHE A 152 -2.76 -12.92 -5.73
N THR A 153 -2.45 -14.04 -6.36
CA THR A 153 -1.10 -14.32 -6.85
C THR A 153 -0.94 -13.85 -8.29
N ALA A 154 0.29 -13.50 -8.62
CA ALA A 154 0.69 -13.23 -9.98
C ALA A 154 0.93 -14.52 -10.79
N PRO A 155 0.88 -14.43 -12.13
CA PRO A 155 1.37 -15.49 -13.00
C PRO A 155 2.80 -15.92 -12.73
N SER A 156 3.10 -17.09 -13.30
CA SER A 156 4.46 -17.51 -13.58
C SER A 156 4.95 -16.82 -14.85
N PHE A 157 6.14 -16.22 -14.80
CA PHE A 157 6.84 -15.65 -15.95
C PHE A 157 8.00 -16.55 -16.43
N GLY A 158 8.20 -17.69 -15.77
CA GLY A 158 9.30 -18.61 -16.02
C GLY A 158 9.73 -19.31 -14.74
N PRO A 159 10.55 -20.37 -14.84
CA PRO A 159 11.05 -21.08 -13.67
C PRO A 159 12.07 -20.22 -12.91
N VAL A 160 11.86 -20.11 -11.60
CA VAL A 160 12.76 -19.40 -10.67
C VAL A 160 13.26 -20.31 -9.57
N HIS A 161 14.37 -19.94 -8.95
CA HIS A 161 14.83 -20.60 -7.73
C HIS A 161 13.83 -20.37 -6.59
N SER A 162 13.49 -21.42 -5.85
CA SER A 162 12.48 -21.38 -4.77
C SER A 162 12.90 -22.24 -3.59
N ALA A 163 12.74 -21.73 -2.37
CA ALA A 163 12.82 -22.52 -1.15
C ALA A 163 11.48 -23.25 -0.96
N ARG A 164 11.43 -24.52 -1.37
CA ARG A 164 10.24 -25.36 -1.18
C ARG A 164 10.35 -26.06 0.16
N LYS A 165 9.22 -26.19 0.85
CA LYS A 165 9.14 -26.91 2.11
C LYS A 165 8.13 -28.04 2.02
N HIS A 166 8.39 -29.11 2.74
CA HIS A 166 7.47 -30.24 2.85
C HIS A 166 7.36 -30.67 4.30
N ARG A 167 6.15 -31.05 4.69
CA ARG A 167 5.86 -31.58 6.01
C ARG A 167 6.14 -33.08 6.01
N GLY A 168 7.15 -33.50 6.76
CA GLY A 168 7.46 -34.92 6.97
C GLY A 168 6.34 -35.66 7.69
N ARG A 169 6.42 -37.00 7.73
CA ARG A 169 5.47 -37.84 8.47
C ARG A 169 5.53 -37.57 9.98
N ASP A 170 6.66 -37.08 10.47
CA ASP A 170 6.91 -36.60 11.83
C ASP A 170 6.33 -35.20 12.11
N GLY A 171 5.65 -34.60 11.13
CA GLY A 171 5.08 -33.25 11.24
C GLY A 171 6.09 -32.13 11.07
N GLN A 172 7.40 -32.42 10.96
CA GLN A 172 8.44 -31.41 10.83
C GLN A 172 8.48 -30.82 9.42
N LEU A 173 8.70 -29.51 9.34
CA LEU A 173 8.84 -28.79 8.07
C LEU A 173 10.31 -28.83 7.64
N ARG A 174 10.60 -29.42 6.48
CA ARG A 174 11.96 -29.54 5.96
C ARG A 174 12.07 -28.91 4.58
N ASN A 175 13.21 -28.30 4.30
CA ASN A 175 13.50 -27.75 2.98
C ASN A 175 13.66 -28.88 1.96
N GLN A 176 13.07 -28.68 0.80
CA GLN A 176 13.18 -29.57 -0.34
C GLN A 176 14.10 -28.97 -1.39
N THR A 177 14.55 -29.87 -2.26
CA THR A 177 15.18 -29.52 -3.52
C THR A 177 14.35 -28.50 -4.30
N CYS A 178 15.02 -27.50 -4.86
CA CYS A 178 14.43 -26.33 -5.50
C CYS A 178 13.47 -26.67 -6.65
N ARG A 179 13.97 -27.42 -7.66
CA ARG A 179 13.18 -27.85 -8.82
C ARG A 179 13.67 -29.23 -9.27
N PRO A 180 13.31 -30.30 -8.54
CA PRO A 180 13.71 -31.65 -8.90
C PRO A 180 12.91 -32.10 -10.14
N ARG A 181 13.61 -32.50 -11.20
CA ARG A 181 13.05 -33.25 -12.34
C ARG A 181 13.96 -34.43 -12.64
N ARG A 182 13.37 -35.56 -13.04
CA ARG A 182 14.12 -36.80 -13.31
C ARG A 182 14.96 -36.72 -14.59
N LYS A 183 14.39 -36.20 -15.68
CA LYS A 183 15.07 -36.03 -16.97
C LYS A 183 15.62 -34.62 -17.12
N PRO A 184 16.75 -34.41 -17.83
CA PRO A 184 17.19 -33.09 -18.26
C PRO A 184 16.04 -32.29 -18.88
N ASP A 185 15.95 -31.01 -18.54
CA ASP A 185 14.92 -30.08 -19.00
C ASP A 185 15.62 -28.88 -19.68
N PRO A 186 16.42 -29.10 -20.75
CA PRO A 186 17.15 -28.03 -21.40
C PRO A 186 16.17 -27.07 -22.08
N CYS A 187 16.35 -25.77 -21.82
CA CYS A 187 15.65 -24.75 -22.56
C CYS A 187 16.26 -24.56 -23.98
N PRO A 188 15.60 -23.80 -24.88
CA PRO A 188 16.16 -23.49 -26.20
C PRO A 188 17.55 -22.84 -26.19
N HIS A 189 17.97 -22.23 -25.07
CA HIS A 189 19.29 -21.63 -24.88
C HIS A 189 20.33 -22.62 -24.31
N GLY A 190 19.97 -23.91 -24.15
CA GLY A 190 20.87 -24.94 -23.64
C GLY A 190 21.01 -25.00 -22.11
N ILE A 191 20.30 -24.16 -21.37
CA ILE A 191 20.33 -24.15 -19.91
C ILE A 191 19.37 -25.21 -19.35
N ASP A 192 19.86 -26.10 -18.50
CA ASP A 192 19.04 -27.10 -17.81
C ASP A 192 18.17 -26.41 -16.75
N LEU A 193 16.84 -26.42 -16.93
CA LEU A 193 15.89 -25.77 -16.03
C LEU A 193 15.65 -26.58 -14.75
N ARG A 194 16.59 -27.42 -14.35
CA ARG A 194 16.56 -28.16 -13.08
C ARG A 194 17.41 -27.47 -12.04
N CYS A 195 17.01 -27.62 -10.80
CA CYS A 195 17.87 -27.24 -9.68
C CYS A 195 17.73 -28.30 -8.59
N HIS A 196 18.83 -29.03 -8.37
CA HIS A 196 18.91 -30.08 -7.36
C HIS A 196 19.38 -29.57 -5.98
N GLN A 197 19.72 -28.28 -5.88
CA GLN A 197 20.09 -27.64 -4.63
C GLN A 197 18.89 -27.49 -3.69
N VAL A 198 19.16 -27.53 -2.40
CA VAL A 198 18.19 -27.19 -1.35
C VAL A 198 18.46 -25.75 -0.93
N HIS A 199 17.51 -24.86 -1.20
CA HIS A 199 17.63 -23.45 -0.81
C HIS A 199 16.94 -23.21 0.53
N HIS A 200 17.54 -22.34 1.34
CA HIS A 200 17.02 -21.83 2.60
C HIS A 200 16.37 -20.46 2.42
N ASP A 201 15.44 -20.14 3.32
CA ASP A 201 14.78 -18.84 3.33
C ASP A 201 15.81 -17.71 3.48
N GLY A 202 15.61 -16.62 2.73
CA GLY A 202 16.50 -15.46 2.76
C GLY A 202 17.73 -15.55 1.85
N GLU A 203 17.98 -16.69 1.20
CA GLU A 203 19.04 -16.77 0.18
C GLU A 203 18.77 -15.81 -0.98
N LYS A 204 19.82 -15.07 -1.40
CA LYS A 204 19.72 -14.07 -2.48
C LYS A 204 19.37 -14.66 -3.85
N ILE A 205 19.60 -15.96 -4.04
CA ILE A 205 19.26 -16.67 -5.28
C ILE A 205 17.75 -16.88 -5.40
N LEU A 206 16.98 -16.81 -4.32
CA LEU A 206 15.55 -17.04 -4.37
C LEU A 206 14.86 -16.01 -5.27
N GLY A 207 14.02 -16.51 -6.17
CA GLY A 207 13.30 -15.69 -7.13
C GLY A 207 14.08 -15.32 -8.39
N THR A 208 15.38 -15.62 -8.47
CA THR A 208 16.13 -15.43 -9.72
C THR A 208 15.70 -16.46 -10.77
N PRO A 209 15.61 -16.08 -12.05
CA PRO A 209 15.30 -17.03 -13.12
C PRO A 209 16.38 -18.10 -13.28
N LEU A 210 15.99 -19.34 -13.59
CA LEU A 210 16.94 -20.40 -13.93
C LEU A 210 17.63 -20.12 -15.29
N CYS A 211 16.92 -19.48 -16.21
CA CYS A 211 17.44 -18.98 -17.48
C CYS A 211 16.90 -17.56 -17.68
N LEU A 212 17.80 -16.59 -17.80
CA LEU A 212 17.42 -15.17 -17.92
C LEU A 212 16.68 -14.89 -19.23
N ASP A 213 17.06 -15.57 -20.32
CA ASP A 213 16.47 -15.37 -21.66
C ASP A 213 15.11 -16.07 -21.83
N CYS A 214 14.84 -17.12 -21.04
CA CYS A 214 13.53 -17.78 -21.04
C CYS A 214 12.50 -17.11 -20.12
N TYR A 215 12.94 -16.18 -19.27
CA TYR A 215 12.07 -15.54 -18.32
C TYR A 215 11.40 -14.32 -18.95
N ASP A 216 10.08 -14.24 -18.83
CA ASP A 216 9.27 -13.17 -19.41
C ASP A 216 9.33 -11.90 -18.53
N HIS A 217 10.46 -11.18 -18.64
CA HIS A 217 10.71 -9.94 -17.91
C HIS A 217 9.72 -8.84 -18.31
N ASP A 218 9.36 -8.78 -19.60
CA ASP A 218 8.45 -7.77 -20.13
C ASP A 218 7.08 -7.89 -19.47
N HIS A 219 6.53 -9.11 -19.43
CA HIS A 219 5.25 -9.35 -18.77
C HIS A 219 5.35 -9.15 -17.24
N GLN A 220 6.48 -9.48 -16.60
CA GLN A 220 6.69 -9.15 -15.19
C GLN A 220 6.61 -7.63 -14.94
N VAL A 221 7.26 -6.81 -15.77
CA VAL A 221 7.26 -5.35 -15.63
C VAL A 221 5.84 -4.82 -15.81
N VAL A 222 5.15 -5.27 -16.85
CA VAL A 222 3.75 -4.89 -17.11
C VAL A 222 2.84 -5.30 -15.95
N TRP A 223 3.02 -6.51 -15.40
CA TRP A 223 2.30 -6.97 -14.21
C TRP A 223 2.48 -6.01 -13.04
N ASN A 224 3.73 -5.72 -12.66
CA ASN A 224 4.02 -4.87 -11.51
C ASN A 224 3.44 -3.46 -11.71
N ALA A 225 3.51 -2.92 -12.92
CA ALA A 225 2.95 -1.61 -13.25
C ALA A 225 1.42 -1.57 -13.20
N LEU A 226 0.74 -2.63 -13.65
CA LEU A 226 -0.72 -2.60 -13.89
C LEU A 226 -1.54 -3.44 -12.89
N SER A 227 -0.89 -4.18 -12.00
CA SER A 227 -1.56 -5.02 -10.98
C SER A 227 -2.50 -4.23 -10.08
N GLY A 228 -2.21 -2.95 -9.81
CA GLY A 228 -3.09 -2.05 -9.07
C GLY A 228 -4.41 -1.75 -9.78
N GLU A 229 -4.37 -1.64 -11.11
CA GLU A 229 -5.56 -1.42 -11.95
C GLU A 229 -6.37 -2.71 -12.12
N LEU A 230 -5.69 -3.85 -12.27
CA LEU A 230 -6.34 -5.17 -12.25
C LEU A 230 -7.09 -5.39 -10.92
N TRP A 231 -6.47 -5.03 -9.80
CA TRP A 231 -7.10 -5.05 -8.49
C TRP A 231 -8.35 -4.15 -8.45
N ARG A 232 -8.27 -2.90 -8.90
CA ARG A 232 -9.40 -1.96 -8.89
C ARG A 232 -10.61 -2.54 -9.64
N ARG A 233 -10.39 -3.05 -10.86
CA ARG A 233 -11.43 -3.67 -11.68
C ARG A 233 -12.01 -4.94 -11.05
N THR A 234 -11.16 -5.74 -10.42
CA THR A 234 -11.60 -6.94 -9.69
C THR A 234 -12.55 -6.55 -8.56
N MET A 235 -12.20 -5.50 -7.80
CA MET A 235 -13.03 -5.02 -6.70
C MET A 235 -14.33 -4.39 -7.15
N GLU A 236 -14.32 -3.60 -8.24
CA GLU A 236 -15.55 -3.08 -8.85
C GLU A 236 -16.48 -4.21 -9.26
N ARG A 237 -15.95 -5.24 -9.93
CA ARG A 237 -16.74 -6.38 -10.39
C ARG A 237 -17.28 -7.24 -9.24
N ALA A 238 -16.53 -7.39 -8.15
CA ALA A 238 -16.99 -8.05 -6.93
C ALA A 238 -18.15 -7.26 -6.29
N LYS A 239 -17.97 -5.94 -6.12
CA LYS A 239 -19.02 -5.04 -5.59
C LYS A 239 -20.27 -5.05 -6.46
N ASP A 240 -20.13 -5.01 -7.78
CA ASP A 240 -21.26 -5.06 -8.72
C ASP A 240 -21.99 -6.40 -8.71
N THR A 241 -21.27 -7.50 -8.49
CA THR A 241 -21.87 -8.84 -8.37
C THR A 241 -22.72 -8.91 -7.09
N LEU A 242 -22.18 -8.43 -5.98
CA LEU A 242 -22.89 -8.40 -4.70
C LEU A 242 -24.06 -7.42 -4.72
N ARG A 243 -23.90 -6.22 -5.29
CA ARG A 243 -24.97 -5.23 -5.43
C ARG A 243 -26.14 -5.77 -6.25
N ARG A 244 -25.87 -6.41 -7.39
CA ARG A 244 -26.93 -7.02 -8.21
C ARG A 244 -27.66 -8.15 -7.48
N TRP A 245 -26.92 -8.99 -6.77
CA TRP A 245 -27.54 -10.04 -5.95
C TRP A 245 -28.39 -9.43 -4.83
N ALA A 246 -27.88 -8.42 -4.11
CA ALA A 246 -28.56 -7.77 -3.00
C ALA A 246 -29.85 -7.06 -3.46
N ASN A 247 -29.80 -6.34 -4.58
CA ASN A 247 -30.97 -5.71 -5.19
C ASN A 247 -32.07 -6.74 -5.52
N LYS A 248 -31.71 -7.93 -6.04
CA LYS A 248 -32.67 -8.99 -6.35
C LYS A 248 -33.37 -9.54 -5.10
N HIS A 249 -32.74 -9.44 -3.94
CA HIS A 249 -33.27 -9.93 -2.66
C HIS A 249 -33.81 -8.79 -1.77
N GLY A 250 -33.88 -7.56 -2.27
CA GLY A 250 -34.40 -6.43 -1.52
C GLY A 250 -33.57 -6.03 -0.30
N ILE A 251 -32.26 -6.34 -0.30
CA ILE A 251 -31.34 -6.02 0.81
C ILE A 251 -30.19 -5.14 0.34
N ALA A 252 -29.51 -4.49 1.29
CA ALA A 252 -28.34 -3.67 1.04
C ALA A 252 -27.11 -4.29 1.72
N VAL A 253 -26.01 -4.41 0.97
CA VAL A 253 -24.75 -4.98 1.45
C VAL A 253 -23.58 -4.12 1.03
N LYS A 254 -22.49 -4.17 1.81
CA LYS A 254 -21.25 -3.44 1.58
C LYS A 254 -20.06 -4.39 1.74
N VAL A 255 -19.08 -4.28 0.84
CA VAL A 255 -17.80 -4.96 1.01
C VAL A 255 -16.80 -3.98 1.62
N SER A 256 -16.35 -4.28 2.83
CA SER A 256 -15.26 -3.61 3.51
C SER A 256 -13.99 -4.44 3.33
N TYR A 257 -12.86 -3.83 2.97
CA TYR A 257 -11.62 -4.58 2.80
C TYR A 257 -10.37 -3.78 3.16
N GLY A 258 -9.37 -4.49 3.67
CA GLY A 258 -7.99 -4.03 3.78
C GLY A 258 -7.11 -4.88 2.86
N LYS A 259 -6.17 -4.25 2.14
CA LYS A 259 -5.23 -4.96 1.27
C LYS A 259 -3.79 -4.59 1.60
N VAL A 260 -2.90 -5.56 1.46
CA VAL A 260 -1.45 -5.38 1.48
C VAL A 260 -0.88 -5.92 0.17
N ALA A 261 0.03 -5.16 -0.43
CA ALA A 261 0.84 -5.62 -1.54
C ALA A 261 2.21 -6.02 -1.01
N GLU A 262 2.64 -7.23 -1.32
CA GLU A 262 3.94 -7.75 -0.92
C GLU A 262 4.68 -8.21 -2.18
N MET A 263 6.00 -8.03 -2.15
CA MET A 263 6.87 -8.48 -3.23
C MET A 263 7.33 -9.89 -2.94
N GLN A 264 7.05 -10.81 -3.86
CA GLN A 264 7.66 -12.14 -3.86
C GLN A 264 9.17 -12.01 -4.03
N ALA A 265 9.93 -13.03 -3.64
CA ALA A 265 11.38 -13.07 -3.83
C ALA A 265 11.82 -12.77 -5.28
N ARG A 266 10.98 -13.14 -6.26
CA ARG A 266 11.17 -12.84 -7.68
C ARG A 266 10.86 -11.40 -8.09
N GLY A 267 10.59 -10.49 -7.15
CA GLY A 267 10.24 -9.10 -7.44
C GLY A 267 8.88 -8.95 -8.13
N VAL A 268 7.91 -9.80 -7.80
CA VAL A 268 6.55 -9.73 -8.34
C VAL A 268 5.55 -9.39 -7.24
N ALA A 269 4.70 -8.41 -7.48
CA ALA A 269 3.65 -8.02 -6.53
C ALA A 269 2.57 -9.10 -6.43
N HIS A 270 2.26 -9.54 -5.22
CA HIS A 270 1.02 -10.27 -4.87
C HIS A 270 0.22 -9.48 -3.84
N PHE A 271 -1.07 -9.75 -3.75
CA PHE A 271 -1.94 -9.07 -2.78
C PHE A 271 -2.52 -10.05 -1.77
N HIS A 272 -2.49 -9.65 -0.50
CA HIS A 272 -3.31 -10.23 0.53
C HIS A 272 -4.44 -9.26 0.86
N ALA A 273 -5.66 -9.77 0.99
CA ALA A 273 -6.81 -8.97 1.34
C ALA A 273 -7.66 -9.65 2.41
N LEU A 274 -8.05 -8.86 3.41
CA LEU A 274 -9.16 -9.20 4.29
C LEU A 274 -10.40 -8.53 3.71
N MET A 275 -11.42 -9.31 3.38
CA MET A 275 -12.65 -8.84 2.74
C MET A 275 -13.82 -9.27 3.60
N ARG A 276 -14.62 -8.32 4.08
CA ARG A 276 -15.78 -8.58 4.93
C ARG A 276 -17.05 -8.08 4.26
N LEU A 277 -18.12 -8.86 4.39
CA LEU A 277 -19.44 -8.53 3.89
C LEU A 277 -20.29 -7.98 5.04
N ASP A 278 -20.67 -6.71 4.95
CA ASP A 278 -21.47 -6.00 5.94
C ASP A 278 -22.88 -5.77 5.41
N GLY A 279 -23.87 -5.73 6.31
CA GLY A 279 -25.17 -5.12 6.02
C GLY A 279 -25.06 -3.59 6.01
N VAL A 280 -26.07 -2.94 5.43
CA VAL A 280 -26.18 -1.47 5.44
C VAL A 280 -27.51 -1.07 6.05
N ASP A 281 -27.46 -0.30 7.13
CA ASP A 281 -28.63 0.38 7.69
C ASP A 281 -28.84 1.72 6.94
N PRO A 282 -30.02 1.97 6.33
CA PRO A 282 -30.32 3.25 5.69
C PRO A 282 -30.24 4.47 6.62
N LEU A 283 -30.48 4.29 7.92
CA LEU A 283 -30.41 5.36 8.92
C LEU A 283 -28.97 5.64 9.36
N GLU A 284 -28.10 4.64 9.31
CA GLU A 284 -26.68 4.74 9.66
C GLU A 284 -25.75 4.16 8.58
N PRO A 285 -25.75 4.72 7.35
CA PRO A 285 -25.07 4.11 6.19
C PRO A 285 -23.54 4.04 6.31
N HIS A 286 -22.97 4.78 7.26
CA HIS A 286 -21.53 4.78 7.53
C HIS A 286 -21.10 3.71 8.52
N GLN A 287 -22.03 3.16 9.32
CA GLN A 287 -21.75 2.09 10.27
C GLN A 287 -22.02 0.72 9.64
N PRO A 288 -21.16 -0.29 9.86
CA PRO A 288 -21.43 -1.64 9.39
C PRO A 288 -22.56 -2.26 10.22
N ALA A 289 -23.64 -2.66 9.54
CA ALA A 289 -24.73 -3.40 10.17
C ALA A 289 -24.55 -4.92 9.99
N VAL A 290 -25.27 -5.72 10.78
CA VAL A 290 -25.29 -7.17 10.62
C VAL A 290 -25.86 -7.50 9.24
N PRO A 291 -25.13 -8.26 8.39
CA PRO A 291 -25.65 -8.66 7.09
C PRO A 291 -26.85 -9.59 7.26
N HIS A 292 -27.78 -9.54 6.31
CA HIS A 292 -28.89 -10.49 6.25
C HIS A 292 -28.35 -11.93 6.18
N LEU A 293 -29.04 -12.92 6.78
CA LEU A 293 -28.55 -14.30 6.90
C LEU A 293 -28.20 -14.97 5.56
N THR A 294 -28.84 -14.55 4.45
CA THR A 294 -28.55 -15.04 3.10
C THR A 294 -27.32 -14.40 2.46
N ALA A 295 -26.82 -13.28 3.01
CA ALA A 295 -25.60 -12.61 2.60
C ALA A 295 -24.41 -13.19 3.37
N ASP A 296 -24.12 -14.46 3.11
CA ASP A 296 -23.18 -15.27 3.87
C ASP A 296 -21.75 -15.32 3.25
N PHE A 297 -20.91 -16.16 3.83
CA PHE A 297 -19.55 -16.39 3.32
C PHE A 297 -19.54 -17.02 1.93
N ALA A 298 -20.47 -17.93 1.63
CA ALA A 298 -20.53 -18.59 0.34
C ALA A 298 -20.81 -17.57 -0.79
N LEU A 299 -21.72 -16.62 -0.55
CA LEU A 299 -21.97 -15.50 -1.46
C LEU A 299 -20.71 -14.65 -1.65
N LEU A 300 -20.04 -14.25 -0.56
CA LEU A 300 -18.81 -13.46 -0.62
C LEU A 300 -17.73 -14.18 -1.44
N ALA A 301 -17.48 -15.44 -1.15
CA ALA A 301 -16.49 -16.26 -1.83
C ALA A 301 -16.82 -16.46 -3.31
N ALA A 302 -18.10 -16.68 -3.65
CA ALA A 302 -18.54 -16.82 -5.03
C ALA A 302 -18.39 -15.51 -5.81
N ALA A 303 -18.72 -14.36 -5.21
CA ALA A 303 -18.55 -13.05 -5.83
C ALA A 303 -17.08 -12.73 -6.10
N ILE A 304 -16.19 -13.04 -5.15
CA ILE A 304 -14.73 -12.86 -5.29
C ILE A 304 -14.20 -13.77 -6.41
N ARG A 305 -14.53 -15.07 -6.40
CA ARG A 305 -14.11 -16.02 -7.44
C ARG A 305 -14.56 -15.57 -8.82
N ARG A 306 -15.84 -15.23 -8.97
CA ARG A 306 -16.39 -14.72 -10.23
C ARG A 306 -15.66 -13.46 -10.69
N ALA A 307 -15.39 -12.53 -9.79
CA ALA A 307 -14.67 -11.31 -10.12
C ALA A 307 -13.24 -11.60 -10.61
N VAL A 308 -12.50 -12.47 -9.92
CA VAL A 308 -11.17 -12.94 -10.35
C VAL A 308 -11.23 -13.59 -11.73
N GLU A 309 -12.14 -14.54 -11.91
CA GLU A 309 -12.29 -15.32 -13.14
C GLU A 309 -12.63 -14.47 -14.37
N THR A 310 -13.36 -13.38 -14.17
CA THR A 310 -13.92 -12.59 -15.27
C THR A 310 -13.29 -11.21 -15.44
N THR A 311 -12.45 -10.76 -14.51
CA THR A 311 -11.72 -9.50 -14.66
C THR A 311 -10.57 -9.68 -15.63
N ARG A 312 -10.55 -8.84 -16.66
CA ARG A 312 -9.42 -8.70 -17.57
C ARG A 312 -9.04 -7.24 -17.65
N PHE A 313 -7.75 -6.97 -17.73
CA PHE A 313 -7.21 -5.67 -18.08
C PHE A 313 -6.26 -5.83 -19.25
N ARG A 314 -6.33 -4.90 -20.21
CA ARG A 314 -5.44 -4.86 -21.36
C ARG A 314 -4.62 -3.59 -21.22
N SER A 315 -3.29 -3.70 -21.28
CA SER A 315 -2.43 -2.53 -21.33
C SER A 315 -2.75 -1.71 -22.59
N LEU A 316 -2.38 -0.43 -22.62
CA LEU A 316 -2.27 0.25 -23.90
C LEU A 316 -1.16 -0.43 -24.73
N PRO A 317 -1.25 -0.43 -26.08
CA PRO A 317 -0.14 -0.85 -26.92
C PRO A 317 1.09 0.00 -26.60
N ASN A 318 2.22 -0.64 -26.32
CA ASN A 318 3.47 0.09 -26.19
C ASN A 318 3.98 0.40 -27.61
N THR A 319 4.31 1.67 -27.88
CA THR A 319 4.86 2.12 -29.17
C THR A 319 6.39 2.11 -29.20
N GLY A 320 7.05 1.77 -28.09
CA GLY A 320 8.50 1.53 -28.04
C GLY A 320 8.85 0.08 -28.34
N ASN A 321 10.09 -0.18 -28.80
CA ASN A 321 10.71 -1.44 -29.28
C ASN A 321 10.46 -2.77 -28.50
N LEU A 322 9.64 -2.77 -27.45
CA LEU A 322 9.07 -3.97 -26.83
C LEU A 322 7.85 -4.36 -27.67
N GLY A 323 7.84 -5.55 -28.28
CA GLY A 323 6.87 -5.99 -29.28
C GLY A 323 5.47 -5.40 -29.14
N SER A 324 4.92 -4.92 -30.26
CA SER A 324 3.75 -4.03 -30.44
C SER A 324 2.39 -4.59 -29.96
N GLY A 325 2.36 -5.49 -28.99
CA GLY A 325 1.16 -6.13 -28.45
C GLY A 325 0.73 -5.52 -27.13
N ALA A 326 -0.57 -5.27 -27.00
CA ALA A 326 -1.19 -4.99 -25.71
C ALA A 326 -1.22 -6.26 -24.86
N VAL A 327 -0.58 -6.26 -23.68
CA VAL A 327 -0.55 -7.39 -22.75
C VAL A 327 -1.89 -7.48 -22.02
N ARG A 328 -2.46 -8.69 -21.96
CA ARG A 328 -3.67 -8.97 -21.20
C ARG A 328 -3.27 -9.49 -19.82
N LEU A 329 -4.03 -9.09 -18.80
CA LEU A 329 -3.89 -9.51 -17.42
C LEU A 329 -5.24 -10.09 -16.95
N GLY A 330 -5.23 -11.30 -16.39
CA GLY A 330 -6.36 -11.86 -15.61
C GLY A 330 -6.35 -13.39 -15.48
N CYS A 331 -7.51 -13.98 -15.14
CA CYS A 331 -7.60 -15.41 -14.84
C CYS A 331 -7.32 -16.27 -16.09
N GLY A 332 -6.47 -17.29 -15.94
CA GLY A 332 -5.90 -18.07 -17.05
C GLY A 332 -4.50 -17.61 -17.49
N GLU A 333 -4.16 -16.35 -17.21
CA GLU A 333 -2.80 -15.79 -17.28
C GLU A 333 -2.29 -15.54 -15.83
N GLY A 334 -2.67 -16.42 -14.90
CA GLY A 334 -2.12 -16.49 -13.55
C GLY A 334 -2.71 -15.58 -12.46
N TRP A 335 -3.75 -14.78 -12.75
CA TRP A 335 -4.56 -14.17 -11.68
C TRP A 335 -5.45 -15.24 -11.05
N SER A 336 -4.99 -15.80 -9.94
CA SER A 336 -5.77 -16.70 -9.10
C SER A 336 -5.96 -16.08 -7.73
N GLY A 337 -7.21 -16.04 -7.28
CA GLY A 337 -7.58 -15.74 -5.91
C GLY A 337 -7.79 -17.06 -5.17
N GLN A 338 -6.97 -17.34 -4.16
CA GLN A 338 -7.27 -18.41 -3.22
C GLN A 338 -8.08 -17.82 -2.07
N VAL A 339 -9.35 -18.23 -1.99
CA VAL A 339 -10.16 -18.09 -0.79
C VAL A 339 -10.01 -19.42 -0.04
N PRO A 340 -9.39 -19.47 1.15
CA PRO A 340 -9.40 -20.65 1.98
C PRO A 340 -10.87 -21.04 2.19
N ILE A 341 -11.18 -22.31 1.99
CA ILE A 341 -12.45 -22.88 2.43
C ILE A 341 -12.30 -22.96 3.95
N GLY A 342 -12.78 -21.92 4.64
CA GLY A 342 -12.83 -21.83 6.10
C GLY A 342 -14.24 -22.11 6.57
#